data_AF-A0A452YCF5-F1
#
_entry.id   AF-A0A452YCF5-F1
#
_cell.length_a   1.000
_cell.length_b   1.000
_cell.length_c   1.000
_cell.angle_alpha   90.00
_cell.angle_beta   90.00
_cell.angle_gamma   90.00
#
_symmetry.space_group_name_H-M   'P 1'
#
loop_
_entity.id
_entity.type
_entity.pdbx_description
1 polymer ?
#
loop_
_entity_poly.entity_id
_entity_poly.type
_entity_poly.pdbx_seq_one_letter_code
_entity_poly.pdbx_strand_id
1 'polypeptide(L)'
;MLTLHTFHSGTRESEYAGWTLVNGYALNHATVSTHRLESDIRSISKFNKFVEDNGFKLNTEGGILKVSPDGLLQQSSTVADSSLFTFADGITESIPRSYIEFAERLPLPQFRDLQYEEVKEHHRRDGFEVGNADKIFESTSKDQLTRRSA
;
A
#
# COMPACT_ATOMS: atom_id res chain seq x y z
N MET A 1 16.39 24.39 2.32
CA MET A 1 15.46 23.83 1.31
C MET A 1 16.17 22.70 0.58
N LEU A 2 15.45 21.67 0.14
CA LEU A 2 16.01 20.47 -0.50
C LEU A 2 16.44 20.77 -1.95
N THR A 3 17.68 20.42 -2.31
CA THR A 3 18.18 20.49 -3.71
C THR A 3 17.96 19.16 -4.43
N LEU A 4 17.94 19.19 -5.76
CA LEU A 4 17.73 17.98 -6.56
C LEU A 4 18.86 16.95 -6.35
N HIS A 5 20.11 17.43 -6.28
CA HIS A 5 21.28 16.58 -6.05
C HIS A 5 21.17 15.78 -4.73
N THR A 6 20.71 16.43 -3.65
CA THR A 6 20.53 15.78 -2.34
C THR A 6 19.40 14.75 -2.42
N PHE A 7 18.31 15.08 -3.11
CA PHE A 7 17.22 14.12 -3.34
C PHE A 7 17.69 12.89 -4.12
N HIS A 8 18.39 13.07 -5.25
CA HIS A 8 18.89 11.95 -6.05
C HIS A 8 19.90 11.10 -5.26
N SER A 9 20.81 11.71 -4.52
CA SER A 9 21.74 11.00 -3.63
C SER A 9 21.00 10.12 -2.62
N GLY A 10 20.00 10.70 -1.93
CA GLY A 10 19.16 9.97 -0.99
C GLY A 10 18.40 8.81 -1.65
N THR A 11 17.75 9.03 -2.80
CA THR A 11 17.00 7.98 -3.50
C THR A 11 17.86 6.82 -4.01
N ARG A 12 19.14 7.06 -4.33
CA ARG A 12 20.06 6.00 -4.80
C ARG A 12 20.45 5.05 -3.67
N GLU A 13 20.51 5.54 -2.45
CA GLU A 13 20.84 4.75 -1.26
C GLU A 13 19.59 4.14 -0.63
N SER A 14 18.48 4.90 -0.58
CA SER A 14 17.21 4.47 -0.02
C SER A 14 16.04 5.24 -0.64
N GLU A 15 15.16 4.55 -1.34
CA GLU A 15 13.94 5.17 -1.87
C GLU A 15 13.05 5.73 -0.77
N TYR A 16 13.03 5.08 0.41
CA TYR A 16 12.34 5.58 1.60
C TYR A 16 12.91 6.92 2.10
N ALA A 17 14.24 7.06 2.14
CA ALA A 17 14.88 8.33 2.48
C ALA A 17 14.50 9.41 1.45
N GLY A 18 14.52 9.06 0.17
CA GLY A 18 14.05 9.92 -0.91
C GLY A 18 12.62 10.41 -0.72
N TRP A 19 11.68 9.50 -0.46
CA TRP A 19 10.28 9.82 -0.19
C TRP A 19 10.12 10.74 1.02
N THR A 20 10.84 10.44 2.11
CA THR A 20 10.79 11.22 3.36
C THR A 20 11.33 12.64 3.17
N LEU A 21 12.38 12.83 2.37
CA LEU A 21 12.96 14.14 2.10
C LEU A 21 11.96 15.11 1.44
N VAL A 22 11.07 14.62 0.58
CA VAL A 22 10.12 15.43 -0.19
C VAL A 22 8.69 15.45 0.36
N ASN A 23 8.33 14.50 1.24
CA ASN A 23 7.00 14.40 1.85
C ASN A 23 7.00 14.67 3.37
N GLY A 24 8.15 14.61 4.05
CA GLY A 24 8.27 14.87 5.48
C GLY A 24 7.38 13.94 6.32
N TYR A 25 6.60 14.55 7.22
CA TYR A 25 5.66 13.85 8.11
C TYR A 25 4.26 13.64 7.51
N ALA A 26 4.12 13.80 6.19
CA ALA A 26 2.85 13.50 5.54
C ALA A 26 2.45 12.03 5.77
N LEU A 27 1.15 11.78 5.87
CA LEU A 27 0.62 10.42 5.96
C LEU A 27 1.02 9.64 4.71
N ASN A 28 1.81 8.58 4.87
CA ASN A 28 2.29 7.78 3.75
C ASN A 28 1.15 6.98 3.10
N HIS A 29 0.28 6.37 3.90
CA HIS A 29 -0.93 5.72 3.44
C HIS A 29 -1.96 5.61 4.57
N ALA A 30 -3.20 5.38 4.18
CA ALA A 30 -4.26 4.85 5.04
C ALA A 30 -4.68 3.48 4.52
N THR A 31 -5.22 2.65 5.41
CA THR A 31 -5.64 1.29 5.08
C THR A 31 -7.14 1.14 5.21
N VAL A 32 -7.80 0.72 4.13
CA VAL A 32 -9.22 0.33 4.17
C VAL A 32 -9.34 -1.10 4.67
N SER A 33 -10.12 -1.28 5.74
CA SER A 33 -10.50 -2.59 6.24
C SER A 33 -11.64 -3.15 5.38
N THR A 34 -11.28 -3.94 4.37
CA THR A 34 -12.24 -4.49 3.40
C THR A 34 -13.29 -5.38 4.06
N HIS A 35 -12.91 -6.16 5.06
CA HIS A 35 -13.82 -7.03 5.83
C HIS A 35 -14.90 -6.28 6.63
N ARG A 36 -14.85 -4.95 6.69
CA ARG A 36 -15.88 -4.10 7.30
C ARG A 36 -16.83 -3.47 6.29
N LEU A 37 -16.62 -3.68 5.00
CA LEU A 37 -17.54 -3.24 3.96
C LEU A 37 -18.80 -4.13 3.95
N GLU A 38 -19.95 -3.52 3.66
CA GLU A 38 -21.23 -4.23 3.66
C GLU A 38 -21.50 -4.98 2.35
N SER A 39 -20.97 -4.47 1.24
CA SER A 39 -21.14 -5.05 -0.10
C SER A 39 -20.21 -6.23 -0.33
N ASP A 40 -20.34 -6.86 -1.49
CA ASP A 40 -19.61 -8.08 -1.83
C ASP A 40 -18.10 -7.85 -2.08
N ILE A 41 -17.67 -6.60 -2.28
CA ILE A 41 -16.26 -6.20 -2.32
C ILE A 41 -15.57 -6.25 -0.94
N ARG A 42 -16.26 -6.72 0.10
CA ARG A 42 -15.63 -6.98 1.40
C ARG A 42 -14.52 -8.04 1.36
N SER A 43 -14.56 -8.93 0.36
CA SER A 43 -13.44 -9.82 0.04
C SER A 43 -12.38 -9.04 -0.71
N ILE A 44 -11.14 -9.07 -0.24
CA ILE A 44 -10.03 -8.30 -0.82
C ILE A 44 -9.78 -8.62 -2.28
N SER A 45 -9.97 -9.87 -2.72
CA SER A 45 -9.83 -10.24 -4.14
C SER A 45 -10.87 -9.55 -5.02
N LYS A 46 -12.12 -9.42 -4.53
CA LYS A 46 -13.17 -8.65 -5.22
C LYS A 46 -12.91 -7.15 -5.15
N PHE A 47 -12.40 -6.67 -4.02
CA PHE A 47 -11.99 -5.28 -3.86
C PHE A 47 -10.89 -4.90 -4.87
N ASN A 48 -9.88 -5.74 -5.03
CA ASN A 48 -8.80 -5.51 -5.99
C ASN A 48 -9.31 -5.40 -7.41
N LYS A 49 -10.18 -6.34 -7.82
CA LYS A 49 -10.84 -6.26 -9.12
C LYS A 49 -11.64 -4.97 -9.27
N PHE A 50 -12.38 -4.55 -8.25
CA PHE A 50 -13.11 -3.28 -8.26
C PHE A 50 -12.17 -2.09 -8.46
N VAL A 51 -11.02 -2.05 -7.79
CA VAL A 51 -10.02 -0.98 -7.94
C VAL A 51 -9.44 -0.95 -9.36
N GLU A 52 -9.06 -2.11 -9.90
CA GLU A 52 -8.52 -2.23 -11.26
C GLU A 52 -9.55 -1.88 -12.35
N ASP A 53 -10.80 -2.35 -12.20
CA ASP A 53 -11.91 -2.05 -13.13
C ASP A 53 -12.24 -0.55 -13.17
N ASN A 54 -11.90 0.20 -12.10
CA ASN A 54 -12.02 1.66 -12.04
C ASN A 54 -10.76 2.40 -12.52
N GLY A 55 -9.78 1.68 -13.09
CA GLY A 55 -8.61 2.27 -13.75
C GLY A 55 -7.42 2.58 -12.83
N PHE A 56 -7.46 2.14 -11.58
CA PHE A 56 -6.34 2.31 -10.65
C PHE A 56 -5.38 1.11 -10.71
N LYS A 57 -4.08 1.39 -10.63
CA LYS A 57 -3.04 0.34 -10.62
C LYS A 57 -2.78 -0.14 -9.21
N LEU A 58 -2.67 -1.46 -9.04
CA LEU A 58 -2.24 -2.09 -7.80
C LEU A 58 -0.73 -2.37 -7.82
N ASN A 59 -0.10 -2.34 -6.65
CA ASN A 59 1.30 -2.71 -6.48
C ASN A 59 1.50 -4.20 -6.77
N THR A 60 2.37 -4.49 -7.73
CA THR A 60 2.60 -5.83 -8.27
C THR A 60 3.82 -6.54 -7.68
N GLU A 61 4.62 -5.88 -6.84
CA GLU A 61 5.80 -6.46 -6.20
C GLU A 61 5.39 -7.58 -5.23
N GLY A 62 5.94 -8.78 -5.37
CA GLY A 62 5.46 -9.96 -4.62
C GLY A 62 4.03 -10.43 -4.99
N GLY A 63 3.49 -10.00 -6.13
CA GLY A 63 2.10 -10.24 -6.53
C GLY A 63 1.14 -9.17 -5.99
N ILE A 64 -0.04 -9.00 -6.60
CA ILE A 64 -1.02 -7.97 -6.16
C ILE A 64 -1.46 -8.20 -4.71
N LEU A 65 -1.78 -9.44 -4.37
CA LEU A 65 -2.22 -9.83 -3.04
C LEU A 65 -1.07 -10.44 -2.24
N LYS A 66 -0.70 -9.77 -1.15
CA LYS A 66 0.29 -10.24 -0.17
C LYS A 66 -0.46 -10.97 0.93
N VAL A 67 -0.06 -12.20 1.21
CA VAL A 67 -0.72 -13.07 2.18
C VAL A 67 0.29 -13.46 3.24
N SER A 68 -0.06 -13.25 4.50
CA SER A 68 0.78 -13.67 5.62
C SER A 68 0.96 -15.19 5.64
N PRO A 69 2.04 -15.72 6.26
CA PRO A 69 2.28 -17.17 6.32
C PRO A 69 1.14 -17.98 6.96
N ASP A 70 0.40 -17.38 7.90
CA ASP A 70 -0.79 -17.98 8.53
C ASP A 70 -2.06 -17.89 7.66
N GLY A 71 -2.01 -17.14 6.54
CA GLY A 71 -3.13 -16.92 5.62
C GLY A 71 -4.17 -15.91 6.12
N LEU A 72 -4.02 -15.38 7.34
CA LEU A 72 -5.06 -14.64 8.04
C LEU A 72 -4.99 -13.12 7.85
N LEU A 73 -3.89 -12.59 7.33
CA LEU A 73 -3.74 -11.21 6.94
C LEU A 73 -3.45 -11.14 5.44
N GLN A 74 -4.37 -10.54 4.71
CA GLN A 74 -4.26 -10.34 3.27
C GLN A 74 -4.23 -8.84 2.99
N GLN A 75 -3.27 -8.40 2.19
CA GLN A 75 -3.02 -6.98 1.93
C GLN A 75 -2.74 -6.74 0.45
N SER A 76 -3.12 -5.55 0.00
CA SER A 76 -2.82 -5.02 -1.33
C SER A 76 -2.81 -3.50 -1.25
N SER A 77 -2.23 -2.84 -2.23
CA SER A 77 -2.13 -1.37 -2.24
C SER A 77 -2.18 -0.84 -3.65
N THR A 78 -2.59 0.41 -3.81
CA THR A 78 -2.38 1.13 -5.07
C THR A 78 -0.90 1.41 -5.28
N VAL A 79 -0.51 1.61 -6.54
CA VAL A 79 0.72 2.35 -6.84
C VAL A 79 0.53 3.80 -6.34
N ALA A 80 1.57 4.39 -5.76
CA ALA A 80 1.49 5.76 -5.26
C ALA A 80 1.20 6.79 -6.35
N ASP A 81 0.53 7.87 -5.97
CA ASP A 81 0.40 9.03 -6.85
C ASP A 81 1.76 9.70 -7.08
N SER A 82 1.81 10.53 -8.12
CA SER A 82 2.97 11.38 -8.42
C SER A 82 2.56 12.83 -8.59
N SER A 83 3.46 13.75 -8.23
CA SER A 83 3.26 15.19 -8.47
C SER A 83 4.57 15.87 -8.82
N LEU A 84 4.49 17.02 -9.51
CA LEU A 84 5.65 17.87 -9.72
C LEU A 84 6.08 18.55 -8.42
N PHE A 85 7.39 18.62 -8.20
CA PHE A 85 8.02 19.31 -7.08
C PHE A 85 9.18 20.16 -7.57
N THR A 86 9.17 21.44 -7.20
CA THR A 86 10.25 22.39 -7.52
C THR A 86 11.25 22.43 -6.37
N PHE A 87 12.48 22.01 -6.65
CA PHE A 87 13.59 21.99 -5.71
C PHE A 87 14.18 23.39 -5.50
N ALA A 88 15.01 23.51 -4.46
CA ALA A 88 15.62 24.78 -4.05
C ALA A 88 16.53 25.41 -5.12
N ASP A 89 17.05 24.60 -6.03
CA ASP A 89 17.88 24.99 -7.17
C ASP A 89 17.04 25.33 -8.42
N GLY A 90 15.71 25.39 -8.28
CA GLY A 90 14.77 25.80 -9.33
C GLY A 90 14.37 24.70 -10.31
N ILE A 91 14.95 23.49 -10.17
CA ILE A 91 14.62 22.35 -11.04
C ILE A 91 13.30 21.74 -10.57
N THR A 92 12.46 21.31 -11.52
CA THR A 92 11.19 20.63 -11.22
C THR A 92 11.22 19.20 -11.73
N GLU A 93 10.94 18.23 -10.86
CA GLU A 93 10.79 16.82 -11.24
C GLU A 93 9.50 16.20 -10.63
N SER A 94 9.09 15.06 -11.19
CA SER A 94 8.01 14.25 -10.63
C SER A 94 8.51 13.44 -9.45
N ILE A 95 7.78 13.46 -8.34
CA ILE A 95 8.10 12.72 -7.11
C ILE A 95 6.93 11.85 -6.65
N PRO A 96 7.20 10.72 -5.97
CA PRO A 96 6.17 9.90 -5.35
C PRO A 96 5.47 10.66 -4.22
N ARG A 97 4.15 10.46 -4.11
CA ARG A 97 3.32 10.88 -2.99
C ARG A 97 2.84 9.65 -2.21
N SER A 98 1.70 9.75 -1.57
CA SER A 98 1.08 8.70 -0.77
C SER A 98 0.36 7.67 -1.66
N TYR A 99 0.00 6.55 -1.07
CA TYR A 99 -0.86 5.52 -1.67
C TYR A 99 -1.98 5.13 -0.70
N ILE A 100 -2.89 4.25 -1.14
CA ILE A 100 -3.91 3.65 -0.28
C ILE A 100 -3.66 2.14 -0.20
N GLU A 101 -3.75 1.59 1.00
CA GLU A 101 -3.70 0.16 1.24
C GLU A 101 -5.10 -0.41 1.49
N PHE A 102 -5.29 -1.68 1.18
CA PHE A 102 -6.49 -2.46 1.45
C PHE A 102 -6.08 -3.72 2.22
N ALA A 103 -6.77 -4.01 3.32
CA ALA A 103 -6.49 -5.18 4.15
C ALA A 103 -7.75 -5.96 4.47
N GLU A 104 -7.64 -7.29 4.46
CA GLU A 104 -8.62 -8.24 4.97
C GLU A 104 -7.98 -9.04 6.11
N ARG A 105 -8.60 -8.98 7.29
CA ARG A 105 -8.19 -9.76 8.46
C ARG A 105 -9.19 -10.88 8.68
N LEU A 106 -8.75 -12.13 8.56
CA LEU A 106 -9.61 -13.29 8.74
C LEU A 106 -9.77 -13.65 10.23
N PRO A 107 -10.89 -14.31 10.60
CA PRO A 107 -11.07 -14.84 11.96
C PRO A 107 -9.94 -15.79 12.36
N LEU A 108 -9.52 -15.71 13.63
CA LEU A 108 -8.56 -16.64 14.19
C LEU A 108 -9.18 -18.06 14.26
N PRO A 109 -8.35 -19.13 14.20
CA PRO A 109 -8.86 -20.51 14.12
C PRO A 109 -9.85 -20.90 15.23
N GLN A 110 -9.68 -20.38 16.45
CA GLN A 110 -10.57 -20.64 17.58
C GLN A 110 -11.97 -20.00 17.46
N PHE A 111 -12.17 -19.09 16.49
CA PHE A 111 -13.45 -18.42 16.23
C PHE A 111 -14.06 -18.81 14.89
N ARG A 112 -13.52 -19.84 14.21
CA ARG A 112 -13.95 -20.26 12.87
C ARG A 112 -15.43 -20.66 12.76
N ASP A 113 -16.01 -21.11 13.87
CA ASP A 113 -17.37 -21.64 13.92
C ASP A 113 -18.41 -20.54 14.27
N LEU A 114 -17.96 -19.31 14.55
CA LEU A 114 -18.85 -18.16 14.72
C LEU A 114 -19.57 -17.84 13.41
N GLN A 115 -20.84 -17.43 13.52
CA GLN A 115 -21.52 -16.87 12.36
C GLN A 115 -20.86 -15.55 11.97
N TYR A 116 -20.90 -15.20 10.68
CA TYR A 116 -20.22 -14.03 10.16
C TYR A 116 -20.63 -12.74 10.91
N GLU A 117 -21.91 -12.63 11.24
CA GLU A 117 -22.51 -11.50 11.96
C GLU A 117 -22.03 -11.39 13.41
N GLU A 118 -21.51 -12.47 13.98
CA GLU A 118 -20.96 -12.53 15.35
C GLU A 118 -19.46 -12.22 15.39
N VAL A 119 -18.78 -12.22 14.23
CA VAL A 119 -17.35 -11.93 14.14
C VAL A 119 -17.08 -10.45 14.41
N LYS A 120 -16.33 -10.18 15.48
CA LYS A 120 -15.85 -8.84 15.85
C LYS A 120 -14.36 -8.70 15.53
N GLU A 121 -13.83 -7.48 15.58
CA GLU A 121 -12.43 -7.21 15.23
C GLU A 121 -11.43 -8.02 16.08
N HIS A 122 -11.70 -8.18 17.39
CA HIS A 122 -10.86 -8.97 18.28
C HIS A 122 -10.93 -10.49 18.03
N HIS A 123 -11.84 -10.96 17.17
CA HIS A 123 -11.85 -12.34 16.69
C HIS A 123 -10.93 -12.55 15.47
N ARG A 124 -10.36 -11.48 14.90
CA ARG A 124 -9.56 -11.52 13.67
C ARG A 124 -8.07 -11.43 13.96
N ARG A 125 -7.24 -11.80 12.99
CA ARG A 125 -5.77 -11.63 13.07
C ARG A 125 -5.41 -10.16 13.26
N ASP A 126 -4.89 -9.82 14.43
CA ASP A 126 -4.37 -8.50 14.76
C ASP A 126 -2.88 -8.36 14.39
N GLY A 127 -2.34 -7.15 14.35
CA GLY A 127 -0.93 -6.87 14.07
C GLY A 127 -0.58 -6.83 12.58
N PHE A 128 0.71 -6.90 12.26
CA PHE A 128 1.27 -6.82 10.91
C PHE A 128 2.08 -8.06 10.58
N GLU A 129 2.46 -8.19 9.31
CA GLU A 129 3.38 -9.24 8.85
C GLU A 129 4.55 -8.59 8.10
N VAL A 130 5.79 -8.87 8.54
CA VAL A 130 7.00 -8.24 8.01
C VAL A 130 7.16 -8.50 6.51
N GLY A 131 6.90 -9.73 6.07
CA GLY A 131 6.99 -10.11 4.65
C GLY A 131 5.99 -9.36 3.76
N ASN A 132 4.80 -9.08 4.26
CA ASN A 132 3.83 -8.27 3.54
C ASN A 132 4.26 -6.80 3.50
N ALA A 133 4.64 -6.25 4.67
CA ALA A 133 5.01 -4.85 4.82
C ALA A 133 6.19 -4.47 3.91
N ASP A 134 7.22 -5.32 3.84
CA ASP A 134 8.38 -5.16 2.95
C ASP A 134 7.95 -4.87 1.50
N LYS A 135 6.99 -5.65 0.98
CA LYS A 135 6.49 -5.49 -0.39
C LYS A 135 5.54 -4.32 -0.56
N ILE A 136 4.85 -3.89 0.49
CA ILE A 136 3.94 -2.74 0.46
C ILE A 136 4.71 -1.42 0.48
N PHE A 137 5.87 -1.34 1.14
CA PHE A 137 6.74 -0.15 1.08
C PHE A 137 7.17 0.20 -0.35
N GLU A 138 7.26 -0.80 -1.23
CA GLU A 138 7.57 -0.61 -2.65
C GLU A 138 6.45 0.06 -3.45
N SER A 139 5.29 0.38 -2.85
CA SER A 139 4.19 1.08 -3.54
C SER A 139 4.59 2.49 -4.00
N THR A 140 5.60 3.08 -3.37
CA THR A 140 6.18 4.38 -3.74
C THR A 140 7.40 4.27 -4.66
N SER A 141 7.78 3.05 -5.07
CA SER A 141 9.04 2.85 -5.76
C SER A 141 9.02 3.31 -7.21
N LYS A 142 10.20 3.68 -7.73
CA LYS A 142 10.32 4.09 -9.14
C LYS A 142 9.87 2.99 -10.09
N ASP A 143 10.13 1.74 -9.75
CA ASP A 143 9.73 0.58 -10.56
C ASP A 143 8.21 0.43 -10.64
N GLN A 144 7.49 0.60 -9.53
CA GLN A 144 6.02 0.57 -9.55
C GLN A 144 5.44 1.77 -10.30
N LEU A 145 6.00 2.97 -10.11
CA LEU A 145 5.53 4.21 -10.76
C LEU A 145 5.71 4.22 -12.28
N THR A 146 6.79 3.62 -12.78
CA THR A 146 7.16 3.66 -14.21
C THR A 146 6.64 2.48 -15.01
N ARG A 147 6.08 1.44 -14.35
CA ARG A 147 5.45 0.30 -15.02
C ARG A 147 4.29 0.75 -15.90
N ARG A 148 4.44 0.54 -17.21
CA ARG A 148 3.36 0.67 -18.19
C ARG A 148 2.39 -0.49 -17.99
N SER A 149 1.09 -0.20 -18.04
CA SER A 149 0.05 -1.23 -18.03
C SER A 149 0.32 -2.20 -19.19
N ALA A 150 0.33 -3.50 -18.90
CA ALA A 150 0.35 -4.53 -19.93
C ALA A 150 -0.98 -4.54 -20.70
#